data_AF-A0A9D0KYW4-F1
#
_entry.id   AF-A0A9D0KYW4-F1
#
_cell.length_a   1.000
_cell.length_b   1.000
_cell.length_c   1.000
_cell.angle_alpha   90.00
_cell.angle_beta   90.00
_cell.angle_gamma   90.00
#
_symmetry.space_group_name_H-M   'P 1'
#
loop_
_entity.id
_entity.type
_entity.pdbx_description
1 polymer ?
#
loop_
_entity_poly.entity_id
_entity_poly.type
_entity_poly.pdbx_seq_one_letter_code
_entity_poly.pdbx_strand_id
1 'polypeptide(L)'
;MVLLPFFAFGDNGMAYIAAALAVGLSSLAAGIAVGLVGAAAMGTIGEKPELSGRALIFIGLAEGIAIYGLIVAILILGKIT
;
A
#
# COMPACT_ATOMS: atom_id res chain seq x y z
N MET A 1 33.08 -27.00 9.41
CA MET A 1 33.34 -25.64 8.89
C MET A 1 32.91 -25.61 7.44
N VAL A 2 31.86 -24.83 7.15
CA VAL A 2 31.27 -24.51 5.83
C VAL A 2 30.57 -25.67 5.09
N LEU A 3 29.35 -25.99 5.51
CA LEU A 3 28.30 -26.49 4.62
C LEU A 3 27.23 -25.40 4.53
N LEU A 4 26.83 -25.09 3.30
CA LEU A 4 26.07 -23.95 2.83
C LEU A 4 24.73 -23.72 3.57
N PRO A 5 24.41 -22.52 4.07
CA PRO A 5 23.04 -22.11 4.31
C PRO A 5 22.55 -21.32 3.08
N PHE A 6 22.50 -21.96 1.90
CA PHE A 6 22.06 -21.25 0.69
C PHE A 6 20.53 -21.17 0.56
N PHE A 7 19.75 -22.05 1.20
CA PHE A 7 18.28 -22.03 1.09
C PHE A 7 17.57 -22.71 2.26
N ALA A 8 17.63 -22.11 3.44
CA ALA A 8 16.65 -22.41 4.48
C ALA A 8 15.57 -21.32 4.42
N PHE A 9 14.59 -21.46 3.52
CA PHE A 9 13.29 -20.78 3.66
C PHE A 9 12.57 -21.41 4.87
N GLY A 10 13.04 -21.10 6.09
CA GLY A 10 12.29 -21.42 7.29
C GLY A 10 10.97 -20.66 7.29
N ASP A 11 9.95 -21.15 7.99
CA ASP A 11 8.57 -20.64 7.99
C ASP A 11 8.43 -19.10 8.11
N ASN A 12 9.42 -18.43 8.70
CA ASN A 12 9.50 -16.98 8.82
C ASN A 12 9.91 -16.24 7.54
N GLY A 13 10.74 -16.84 6.68
CA GLY A 13 11.21 -16.25 5.43
C GLY A 13 10.08 -16.02 4.42
N MET A 14 9.16 -16.99 4.31
CA MET A 14 7.96 -16.84 3.48
C MET A 14 7.04 -15.76 4.01
N ALA A 15 6.96 -15.59 5.33
CA ALA A 15 6.12 -14.58 5.95
C ALA A 15 6.68 -13.15 5.76
N TYR A 16 8.01 -12.97 5.73
CA TYR A 16 8.62 -11.69 5.32
C TYR A 16 8.34 -11.35 3.85
N ILE A 17 8.41 -12.33 2.95
CA ILE A 17 8.06 -12.13 1.54
C ILE A 17 6.58 -11.78 1.39
N ALA A 18 5.69 -12.47 2.12
CA ALA A 18 4.27 -12.16 2.12
C ALA A 18 3.98 -10.73 2.62
N ALA A 19 4.65 -10.28 3.69
CA ALA A 19 4.53 -8.92 4.19
C ALA A 19 5.01 -7.89 3.16
N ALA A 20 6.16 -8.13 2.51
CA ALA A 20 6.68 -7.25 1.47
C ALA A 20 5.76 -7.15 0.25
N LEU A 21 5.20 -8.28 -0.19
CA LEU A 21 4.24 -8.33 -1.31
C LEU A 21 2.92 -7.63 -0.95
N ALA A 22 2.41 -7.79 0.28
CA ALA A 22 1.19 -7.13 0.73
C ALA A 22 1.32 -5.60 0.62
N VAL A 23 2.40 -5.01 1.14
CA VAL A 23 2.64 -3.57 1.04
C VAL A 23 2.96 -3.14 -0.39
N GLY A 24 3.82 -3.88 -1.09
CA GLY A 24 4.27 -3.51 -2.43
C GLY A 24 3.13 -3.44 -3.44
N LEU A 25 2.29 -4.48 -3.50
CA LEU A 25 1.17 -4.55 -4.44
C LEU A 25 0.06 -3.57 -4.06
N SER A 26 -0.26 -3.41 -2.76
CA SER A 26 -1.27 -2.45 -2.32
C SER A 26 -0.87 -1.01 -2.63
N SER A 27 0.41 -0.67 -2.43
CA SER A 27 0.91 0.69 -2.68
C SER A 27 0.93 1.01 -4.16
N LEU A 28 1.25 0.03 -5.01
CA LEU A 28 1.17 0.20 -6.46
C LEU A 28 -0.28 0.44 -6.91
N ALA A 29 -1.22 -0.36 -6.42
CA ALA A 29 -2.65 -0.20 -6.71
C ALA A 29 -3.19 1.15 -6.20
N ALA A 30 -2.80 1.55 -4.98
CA ALA A 30 -3.18 2.83 -4.39
C ALA A 30 -2.64 4.00 -5.23
N GLY A 31 -1.38 3.96 -5.66
CA GLY A 31 -0.80 5.01 -6.52
C GLY A 31 -1.56 5.20 -7.83
N ILE A 32 -2.01 4.11 -8.46
CA ILE A 32 -2.84 4.17 -9.68
C ILE A 32 -4.21 4.78 -9.35
N ALA A 33 -4.87 4.32 -8.29
CA ALA A 33 -6.17 4.84 -7.89
C ALA A 33 -6.11 6.33 -7.52
N VAL A 34 -5.13 6.74 -6.72
CA VAL A 34 -4.90 8.12 -6.31
C VAL A 34 -4.57 9.00 -7.52
N GLY A 35 -3.77 8.52 -8.48
CA GLY A 35 -3.48 9.26 -9.71
C GLY A 35 -4.75 9.56 -10.52
N LEU A 36 -5.63 8.57 -10.67
CA LEU A 36 -6.89 8.72 -11.40
C LEU A 36 -7.88 9.65 -10.68
N VAL A 37 -8.06 9.46 -9.37
CA VAL A 37 -8.93 10.32 -8.54
C VAL A 37 -8.38 11.75 -8.48
N GLY A 38 -7.07 11.90 -8.35
CA GLY A 38 -6.37 13.18 -8.35
C GLY A 38 -6.55 13.95 -9.67
N ALA A 39 -6.45 13.28 -10.81
CA ALA A 39 -6.69 13.90 -12.12
C ALA A 39 -8.14 14.43 -12.23
N ALA A 40 -9.13 13.65 -11.82
CA ALA A 40 -10.54 14.08 -11.81
C ALA A 40 -10.80 15.23 -10.82
N ALA A 41 -10.16 15.17 -9.65
CA ALA A 41 -10.20 16.23 -8.64
C ALA A 41 -9.65 17.55 -9.18
N MET A 42 -8.49 17.54 -9.82
CA MET A 42 -7.89 18.76 -10.39
C MET A 42 -8.75 19.38 -11.48
N GLY A 43 -9.38 18.56 -12.33
CA GLY A 43 -10.36 19.05 -13.32
C GLY A 43 -11.53 19.78 -12.67
N THR A 44 -12.05 19.24 -11.57
CA THR A 44 -13.17 19.86 -10.84
C THR A 44 -12.75 21.12 -10.08
N ILE A 45 -11.57 21.11 -9.46
CA ILE A 45 -11.01 22.26 -8.73
C ILE A 45 -10.73 23.43 -9.69
N GLY A 46 -10.31 23.14 -10.93
CA GLY A 46 -10.08 24.15 -11.96
C GLY A 46 -11.34 24.96 -12.31
N GLU A 47 -12.51 24.32 -12.28
CA GLU A 47 -13.80 25.01 -12.49
C GLU A 47 -14.42 25.57 -11.21
N LYS A 48 -14.26 24.86 -10.09
CA LYS A 48 -14.92 25.15 -8.80
C LYS A 48 -13.92 24.99 -7.66
N PRO A 49 -13.10 26.02 -7.37
CA PRO A 49 -12.03 25.93 -6.38
C PRO A 49 -12.55 25.69 -4.95
N GLU A 50 -13.80 26.05 -4.68
CA GLU A 50 -14.47 25.83 -3.38
C GLU A 50 -14.64 24.33 -3.07
N LEU A 51 -14.53 23.45 -4.08
CA LEU A 51 -14.65 22.00 -3.92
C LEU A 51 -13.33 21.30 -3.56
N SER A 52 -12.22 22.03 -3.47
CA SER A 52 -10.88 21.48 -3.13
C SER A 52 -10.88 20.64 -1.85
N GLY A 53 -11.58 21.08 -0.79
CA GLY A 53 -11.69 20.33 0.46
C GLY A 53 -12.39 18.97 0.28
N ARG A 54 -13.42 18.89 -0.57
CA ARG A 54 -14.11 17.62 -0.86
C ARG A 54 -13.26 16.70 -1.72
N ALA A 55 -12.51 17.26 -2.66
CA ALA A 55 -11.59 16.51 -3.50
C ALA A 55 -10.51 15.78 -2.66
N LEU A 56 -9.96 16.44 -1.64
CA LEU A 56 -9.00 15.82 -0.72
C LEU A 56 -9.58 14.63 0.04
N ILE A 57 -10.87 14.67 0.41
CA ILE A 57 -11.54 13.52 1.07
C ILE A 57 -11.55 12.30 0.15
N PHE A 58 -11.90 12.47 -1.13
CA PHE A 58 -11.91 11.35 -2.09
C PHE A 58 -10.52 10.80 -2.37
N ILE A 59 -9.51 11.67 -2.45
CA ILE A 59 -8.10 11.25 -2.59
C ILE A 59 -7.66 10.46 -1.35
N GLY A 60 -7.99 10.94 -0.14
CA GLY A 60 -7.69 10.23 1.10
C GLY A 60 -8.39 8.87 1.21
N LEU A 61 -9.63 8.75 0.72
CA LEU A 61 -10.32 7.47 0.65
C LEU A 61 -9.64 6.49 -0.31
N ALA A 62 -9.07 6.98 -1.42
CA ALA A 62 -8.31 6.14 -2.36
C ALA A 62 -6.99 5.61 -1.75
N GLU A 63 -6.32 6.41 -0.92
CA GLU A 63 -5.11 6.01 -0.15
C GLU A 63 -5.38 4.85 0.82
N GLY A 64 -6.64 4.65 1.23
CA GLY A 64 -7.02 3.54 2.11
C GLY A 64 -6.55 2.17 1.63
N ILE A 65 -6.40 1.97 0.31
CA ILE A 65 -5.86 0.72 -0.27
C ILE A 65 -4.44 0.44 0.24
N ALA A 66 -3.57 1.45 0.28
CA ALA A 66 -2.19 1.30 0.78
C ALA A 66 -2.18 1.02 2.29
N ILE A 67 -3.01 1.74 3.04
CA ILE A 67 -3.14 1.57 4.49
C ILE A 67 -3.58 0.14 4.84
N TYR A 68 -4.53 -0.44 4.11
CA TYR A 68 -4.94 -1.83 4.34
C TYR A 68 -3.82 -2.83 4.07
N GLY A 69 -3.02 -2.64 3.02
CA GLY A 69 -1.84 -3.49 2.77
C GLY A 69 -0.77 -3.38 3.85
N LEU A 70 -0.55 -2.17 4.38
CA LEU A 70 0.32 -1.95 5.53
C LEU A 70 -0.21 -2.64 6.80
N ILE A 71 -1.51 -2.55 7.08
CA ILE A 71 -2.14 -3.24 8.21
C ILE A 71 -1.92 -4.76 8.10
N VAL A 72 -2.16 -5.35 6.92
CA VAL A 72 -1.95 -6.78 6.68
C VAL A 72 -0.49 -7.16 6.91
N ALA A 73 0.46 -6.38 6.43
CA ALA A 73 1.88 -6.63 6.66
C ALA A 73 2.27 -6.58 8.14
N ILE A 74 1.77 -5.59 8.89
CA ILE A 74 1.99 -5.50 10.35
C ILE A 74 1.40 -6.72 11.07
N LEU A 75 0.20 -7.17 10.68
CA LEU A 75 -0.42 -8.38 11.25
C LEU A 75 0.37 -9.66 10.96
N ILE A 76 1.00 -9.76 9.78
CA ILE A 76 1.89 -10.88 9.45
C ILE A 76 3.14 -10.83 10.34
N LEU A 77 3.81 -9.68 10.41
CA LEU A 77 5.04 -9.52 11.19
C LEU A 77 4.82 -9.73 12.70
N GLY A 78 3.70 -9.26 13.23
CA GLY A 78 3.31 -9.44 14.63
C GLY A 78 2.93 -10.88 15.01
N LYS A 79 2.84 -11.80 14.05
CA LYS A 79 2.69 -13.24 14.31
C LYS A 79 4.03 -14.01 14.26
N ILE A 80 5.05 -13.42 13.64
CA ILE A 80 6.38 -14.02 13.49
C ILE A 80 7.29 -13.60 14.65
N THR A 81 7.12 -12.36 15.13
CA THR A 81 7.87 -11.76 16.25
C THR A 81 7.15 -12.05 17.56
#